data_AF-A0A3M1BQC7-F1
#
_entry.id   AF-A0A3M1BQC7-F1
#
_cell.length_a   1.000
_cell.length_b   1.000
_cell.length_c   1.000
_cell.angle_alpha   90.00
_cell.angle_beta   90.00
_cell.angle_gamma   90.00
#
_symmetry.space_group_name_H-M   'P 1'
#
loop_
_entity.id
_entity.type
_entity.pdbx_description
1 polymer ?
#
loop_
_entity_poly.entity_id
_entity_poly.type
_entity_poly.pdbx_seq_one_letter_code
_entity_poly.pdbx_strand_id
1 'polypeptide(L)'
;NRDQIVDLNLLMRLFGLDQVPGARILIPELVENTDPEAENDTHTGAFVWKEDAMWLGYCNTSAPSKEDPNALLCLQRYPAVTRAWRDDERRVETVQTYSKLDFVVPSTDLGIYIDDVVD
;
A
#
# COMPACT_ATOMS: atom_id res chain seq x y z
N ASN A 1 28.75 -12.36 12.81
CA ASN A 1 27.83 -12.68 11.70
C ASN A 1 26.39 -12.19 11.89
N ARG A 2 26.05 -11.43 12.96
CA ARG A 2 24.66 -10.97 13.21
C ARG A 2 24.25 -9.68 12.51
N ASP A 3 25.18 -8.99 11.84
CA ASP A 3 24.93 -7.67 11.23
C ASP A 3 25.00 -7.71 9.69
N GLN A 4 24.59 -8.82 9.08
CA GLN A 4 24.34 -8.81 7.64
C GLN A 4 23.02 -8.08 7.40
N ILE A 5 23.12 -6.79 7.13
CA ILE A 5 22.02 -6.00 6.60
C ILE A 5 21.77 -6.55 5.19
N VAL A 6 20.69 -7.32 5.06
CA VAL A 6 20.22 -7.78 3.75
C VAL A 6 19.57 -6.57 3.07
N ASP A 7 20.27 -5.99 2.10
CA ASP A 7 19.75 -4.85 1.35
C ASP A 7 18.72 -5.28 0.29
N LEU A 8 17.85 -4.35 -0.12
CA LEU A 8 16.81 -4.60 -1.12
C LEU A 8 17.38 -5.02 -2.49
N ASN A 9 18.58 -4.56 -2.86
CA ASN A 9 19.19 -4.92 -4.15
C ASN A 9 19.65 -6.38 -4.15
N LEU A 10 20.16 -6.86 -3.01
CA LEU A 10 20.51 -8.25 -2.79
C LEU A 10 19.25 -9.12 -2.86
N LEU A 11 18.15 -8.71 -2.22
CA LEU A 11 16.88 -9.43 -2.33
C LEU A 11 16.38 -9.49 -3.78
N MET A 12 16.39 -8.36 -4.51
CA MET A 12 16.00 -8.31 -5.92
C MET A 12 16.80 -9.32 -6.76
N ARG A 13 18.12 -9.44 -6.52
CA ARG A 13 18.99 -10.40 -7.22
C ARG A 13 18.73 -11.85 -6.80
N LEU A 14 18.54 -12.11 -5.50
CA LEU A 14 18.26 -13.45 -4.99
C LEU A 14 16.95 -14.00 -5.54
N PHE A 15 15.94 -13.15 -5.71
CA PHE A 15 14.66 -13.52 -6.30
C PHE A 15 14.64 -13.43 -7.85
N GLY A 16 15.76 -13.08 -8.49
CA GLY A 16 15.84 -12.93 -9.96
C GLY A 16 14.97 -11.80 -10.52
N LEU A 17 14.52 -10.88 -9.67
CA LEU A 17 13.71 -9.73 -10.04
C LEU A 17 14.53 -8.61 -10.67
N ASP A 18 15.85 -8.62 -10.50
CA ASP A 18 16.78 -7.66 -11.12
C ASP A 18 16.77 -7.73 -12.66
N GLN A 19 16.31 -8.85 -13.22
CA GLN A 19 16.18 -9.06 -14.66
C GLN A 19 14.79 -8.71 -15.21
N VAL A 20 13.81 -8.46 -14.33
CA VAL A 20 12.43 -8.16 -14.70
C VAL A 20 12.24 -6.64 -14.77
N PRO A 21 12.03 -6.05 -15.96
CA PRO A 21 11.87 -4.60 -16.08
C PRO A 21 10.71 -4.10 -15.22
N GLY A 22 10.98 -3.15 -14.33
CA GLY A 22 9.98 -2.53 -13.48
C GLY A 22 9.59 -3.32 -12.22
N ALA A 23 10.20 -4.48 -11.97
CA ALA A 23 10.00 -5.21 -10.72
C ALA A 23 10.50 -4.39 -9.52
N ARG A 24 9.80 -4.50 -8.40
CA ARG A 24 10.10 -3.78 -7.16
C ARG A 24 9.77 -4.66 -5.97
N ILE A 25 10.58 -4.54 -4.93
CA ILE A 25 10.24 -5.00 -3.59
C ILE A 25 9.76 -3.79 -2.81
N LEU A 26 8.59 -3.90 -2.19
CA LEU A 26 8.01 -2.89 -1.33
C LEU A 26 7.97 -3.46 0.09
N ILE A 27 8.47 -2.70 1.07
CA ILE A 27 8.36 -3.03 2.49
C ILE A 27 7.24 -2.15 3.06
N PRO A 28 6.11 -2.74 3.49
CA PRO A 28 5.04 -1.97 4.11
C PRO A 28 5.46 -1.52 5.52
N GLU A 29 5.40 -0.22 5.78
CA GLU A 29 5.77 0.38 7.07
C GLU A 29 4.58 1.01 7.80
N LEU A 30 3.37 0.93 7.23
CA LEU A 30 2.19 1.57 7.79
C LEU A 30 1.74 0.85 9.07
N VAL A 31 1.69 1.62 10.16
CA VAL A 31 1.19 1.21 11.48
C VAL A 31 -0.05 2.03 11.79
N GLU A 32 -1.15 1.36 12.13
CA GLU A 32 -2.39 2.01 12.57
C GLU A 32 -2.59 1.84 14.07
N ASN A 33 -3.14 2.88 14.71
CA ASN A 33 -3.53 2.77 16.11
C ASN A 33 -4.72 1.81 16.21
N THR A 34 -4.55 0.77 17.00
CA THR A 34 -5.57 -0.27 17.20
C THR A 34 -6.47 -0.03 18.39
N ASP A 35 -6.16 1.01 19.19
CA ASP A 35 -6.97 1.37 20.34
C ASP A 35 -7.98 2.47 19.95
N PRO A 36 -9.29 2.15 19.91
CA PRO A 36 -10.34 3.13 19.60
C PRO A 36 -10.55 4.18 20.72
N GLU A 37 -9.99 3.98 21.92
CA GLU A 37 -10.16 4.88 23.08
C GLU A 37 -8.90 5.72 23.40
N ALA A 38 -7.76 5.43 22.77
CA ALA A 38 -6.51 6.14 23.00
C ALA A 38 -6.35 7.36 22.08
N GLU A 39 -7.00 8.49 22.41
CA GLU A 39 -6.69 9.78 21.78
C GLU A 39 -5.27 10.29 22.12
N ASN A 40 -4.59 9.73 23.13
CA ASN A 40 -3.28 10.20 23.61
C ASN A 40 -2.26 9.10 23.98
N ASP A 41 -2.55 7.80 23.75
CA ASP A 41 -1.61 6.73 24.09
C ASP A 41 -0.79 6.32 22.86
N THR A 42 0.53 6.54 22.91
CA THR A 42 1.43 6.42 21.75
C THR A 42 1.94 4.99 21.49
N HIS A 43 1.42 3.98 22.19
CA HIS A 43 2.10 2.69 22.33
C HIS A 43 1.35 1.46 21.80
N THR A 44 0.17 1.60 21.19
CA THR A 44 -0.63 0.47 20.67
C THR A 44 -0.86 0.56 19.15
N GLY A 45 0.24 0.62 18.40
CA GLY A 45 0.22 0.48 16.95
C GLY A 45 0.28 -0.98 16.52
N ALA A 46 -0.52 -1.38 15.52
CA ALA A 46 -0.32 -2.64 14.79
C ALA A 46 0.00 -2.33 13.32
N PHE A 47 0.89 -3.12 12.73
CA PHE A 47 1.13 -3.02 11.30
C PHE A 47 -0.14 -3.39 10.52
N VAL A 48 -0.46 -2.57 9.51
CA VAL A 48 -1.60 -2.86 8.62
C VAL A 48 -1.33 -4.11 7.79
N TRP A 49 -0.05 -4.34 7.46
CA TRP A 49 0.40 -5.57 6.84
C TRP A 49 0.95 -6.51 7.91
N LYS A 50 0.56 -7.79 7.88
CA LYS A 50 1.06 -8.79 8.82
C LYS A 50 2.57 -8.95 8.65
N GLU A 51 3.33 -8.82 9.73
CA GLU A 51 4.81 -8.73 9.70
C GLU A 51 5.49 -9.95 9.07
N ASP A 52 4.91 -11.14 9.26
CA ASP A 52 5.42 -12.42 8.75
C ASP A 52 4.80 -12.79 7.40
N ALA A 53 3.97 -11.94 6.78
CA ALA A 53 3.35 -12.23 5.51
C ALA A 53 4.11 -11.61 4.34
N MET A 54 4.16 -12.32 3.23
CA MET A 54 4.69 -11.82 1.97
C MET A 54 3.63 -11.93 0.87
N TRP A 55 3.63 -10.95 -0.03
CA TRP A 55 2.85 -11.00 -1.26
C TRP A 55 3.74 -10.77 -2.47
N LEU A 56 3.57 -11.62 -3.48
CA LEU A 56 4.21 -11.48 -4.79
C LEU A 56 3.11 -11.40 -5.84
N GLY A 57 3.15 -10.39 -6.71
CA GLY A 57 2.20 -10.32 -7.81
C GLY A 57 2.61 -9.42 -8.95
N TYR A 58 1.96 -9.62 -10.09
CA TYR A 58 2.16 -8.84 -11.29
C TYR A 58 1.26 -7.59 -11.27
N CYS A 59 1.88 -6.41 -11.29
CA CYS A 59 1.20 -5.12 -11.44
C CYS A 59 1.66 -4.45 -12.72
N ASN A 60 0.75 -4.20 -13.65
CA ASN A 60 1.05 -3.47 -14.88
C ASN A 60 1.26 -1.98 -14.55
N THR A 61 2.49 -1.50 -14.78
CA THR A 61 2.88 -0.11 -14.49
C THR A 61 2.66 0.85 -15.65
N SER A 62 2.36 0.35 -16.85
CA SER A 62 2.03 1.18 -18.03
C SER A 62 0.53 1.41 -18.09
N ALA A 63 0.08 2.56 -17.56
CA ALA A 63 -1.31 3.01 -17.57
C ALA A 63 -2.32 1.98 -17.01
N PRO A 64 -2.46 1.88 -15.67
CA PRO A 64 -3.30 0.86 -15.04
C PRO A 64 -4.74 0.94 -15.53
N SER A 65 -5.24 -0.21 -16.00
CA SER A 65 -6.54 -0.36 -16.63
C SER A 65 -7.20 -1.65 -16.16
N LYS A 66 -8.54 -1.73 -16.19
CA LYS A 66 -9.27 -2.96 -15.81
C LYS A 66 -9.14 -4.04 -16.88
N GLU A 67 -8.88 -3.59 -18.09
CA GLU A 67 -8.77 -4.36 -19.31
C GLU A 67 -7.38 -5.01 -19.42
N ASP A 68 -6.40 -4.48 -18.72
CA ASP A 68 -5.03 -4.99 -18.70
C ASP A 68 -4.81 -5.97 -17.53
N PRO A 69 -4.00 -7.03 -17.73
CA PRO A 69 -3.67 -7.98 -16.66
C PRO A 69 -3.03 -7.29 -15.46
N ASN A 70 -3.62 -7.48 -14.28
CA ASN A 70 -3.13 -6.96 -13.00
C ASN A 70 -3.54 -7.90 -11.87
N ALA A 71 -2.70 -8.06 -10.85
CA ALA A 71 -3.05 -8.78 -9.64
C ALA A 71 -3.95 -7.94 -8.72
N LEU A 72 -3.69 -6.62 -8.66
CA LEU A 72 -4.44 -5.67 -7.86
C LEU A 72 -4.61 -4.36 -8.62
N LEU A 73 -5.78 -3.74 -8.50
CA LEU A 73 -6.08 -2.41 -9.04
C LEU A 73 -6.76 -1.54 -7.99
N CYS A 74 -6.34 -0.28 -7.93
CA CYS A 74 -7.07 0.77 -7.23
C CYS A 74 -7.86 1.59 -8.25
N LEU A 75 -9.18 1.55 -8.14
CA LEU A 75 -10.10 2.21 -9.05
C LEU A 75 -10.58 3.53 -8.44
N GLN A 76 -10.23 4.64 -9.09
CA GLN A 76 -10.84 5.91 -8.78
C GLN A 76 -12.22 6.00 -9.44
N ARG A 77 -13.29 6.00 -8.64
CA ARG A 77 -14.67 5.99 -9.15
C ARG A 77 -15.13 7.34 -9.68
N TYR A 78 -14.67 8.42 -9.06
CA TYR A 78 -14.97 9.80 -9.44
C TYR A 78 -13.70 10.63 -9.40
N PRO A 79 -13.55 11.63 -10.30
CA PRO A 79 -12.49 12.62 -10.19
C PRO A 79 -12.47 13.22 -8.79
N ALA A 80 -11.27 13.48 -8.26
CA ALA A 80 -11.16 14.16 -6.98
C ALA A 80 -11.80 15.55 -7.10
N VAL A 81 -12.83 15.82 -6.30
CA VAL A 81 -13.50 17.12 -6.30
C VAL A 81 -12.97 17.92 -5.13
N THR A 82 -12.42 19.10 -5.44
CA THR A 82 -11.93 20.05 -4.44
C THR A 82 -12.85 21.25 -4.38
N ARG A 83 -13.31 21.62 -3.18
CA ARG A 83 -14.09 22.83 -2.93
C ARG A 83 -13.43 23.64 -1.82
N ALA A 84 -13.38 24.95 -2.00
CA ALA A 84 -12.88 25.87 -1.00
C ALA A 84 -13.99 26.84 -0.57
N TRP A 85 -14.12 27.09 0.72
CA TRP A 85 -14.98 28.13 1.26
C TRP A 85 -14.39 28.69 2.55
N ARG A 86 -14.81 29.90 2.91
CA ARG A 86 -14.47 30.51 4.18
C ARG A 86 -15.44 30.02 5.25
N ASP A 87 -14.92 29.43 6.32
CA ASP A 87 -15.68 29.12 7.53
C ASP A 87 -15.53 30.31 8.49
N ASP A 88 -16.54 31.19 8.50
CA ASP A 88 -16.51 32.41 9.30
C ASP A 88 -16.61 32.15 10.82
N GLU A 89 -17.23 31.04 11.22
CA GLU A 89 -17.34 30.64 12.63
C GLU A 89 -15.99 30.24 13.19
N ARG A 90 -15.24 29.42 12.43
CA ARG A 90 -13.88 28.98 12.79
C ARG A 90 -12.81 29.98 12.36
N ARG A 91 -13.17 31.00 11.58
CA ARG A 91 -12.26 32.01 10.99
C ARG A 91 -11.12 31.39 10.18
N VAL A 92 -11.41 30.32 9.43
CA VAL A 92 -10.44 29.60 8.61
C VAL A 92 -10.93 29.47 7.16
N GLU A 93 -10.00 29.30 6.22
CA GLU A 93 -10.31 28.82 4.88
C GLU A 93 -10.34 27.29 4.90
N THR A 94 -11.48 26.71 4.55
CA THR A 94 -11.65 25.26 4.49
C THR A 94 -11.51 24.80 3.05
N VAL A 95 -10.68 23.78 2.84
CA VAL A 95 -10.59 23.05 1.57
C VAL A 95 -11.05 21.63 1.82
N GLN A 96 -12.15 21.25 1.18
CA GLN A 96 -12.66 19.88 1.19
C GLN A 96 -12.26 19.20 -0.11
N THR A 97 -11.63 18.03 0.03
CA THR A 97 -11.33 17.13 -1.08
C THR A 97 -12.13 15.84 -0.90
N TYR A 98 -12.92 15.48 -1.91
CA TYR A 98 -13.63 14.21 -1.95
C TYR A 98 -12.99 13.30 -3.00
N SER A 99 -12.57 12.11 -2.59
CA SER A 99 -12.09 11.05 -3.46
C SER A 99 -12.70 9.72 -3.03
N LYS A 100 -13.08 8.89 -4.00
CA LYS A 100 -13.54 7.52 -3.74
C LYS A 100 -12.67 6.54 -4.51
N LEU A 101 -12.02 5.67 -3.76
CA LEU A 101 -11.13 4.62 -4.24
C LEU A 101 -11.73 3.26 -3.89
N ASP A 102 -11.77 2.35 -4.85
CA ASP A 102 -12.13 0.95 -4.61
C ASP A 102 -10.93 0.07 -4.97
N PHE A 103 -10.52 -0.83 -4.07
CA PHE A 103 -9.50 -1.84 -4.36
C PHE A 103 -10.15 -3.10 -4.91
N VAL A 104 -9.63 -3.60 -6.03
CA VAL A 104 -10.17 -4.78 -6.73
C VAL A 104 -9.03 -5.72 -7.09
N VAL A 105 -9.28 -7.03 -6.93
CA VAL A 105 -8.40 -8.12 -7.36
C VAL A 105 -9.00 -8.72 -8.63
N PRO A 106 -8.61 -8.26 -9.84
CA PRO A 106 -9.25 -8.71 -11.07
C PRO A 106 -8.78 -10.11 -11.50
N SER A 107 -7.62 -10.58 -11.02
CA SER A 107 -7.14 -11.94 -11.23
C SER A 107 -6.33 -12.43 -10.03
N THR A 108 -6.76 -13.56 -9.45
CA THR A 108 -6.04 -14.24 -8.36
C THR A 108 -4.82 -15.01 -8.86
N ASP A 109 -4.77 -15.38 -10.14
CA ASP A 109 -3.68 -16.19 -10.71
C ASP A 109 -2.40 -15.36 -10.93
N LEU A 110 -2.52 -14.03 -10.84
CA LEU A 110 -1.41 -13.09 -11.02
C LEU A 110 -0.75 -12.67 -9.71
N GLY A 111 -1.20 -13.20 -8.57
CA GLY A 111 -0.63 -12.90 -7.26
C GLY A 111 -0.67 -14.10 -6.32
N ILE A 112 0.30 -14.18 -5.42
CA ILE A 112 0.40 -15.20 -4.40
C ILE A 112 0.60 -14.51 -3.06
N TYR A 113 -0.23 -14.87 -2.09
CA TYR A 113 -0.09 -14.48 -0.69
C TYR A 113 0.53 -15.68 0.06
N ILE A 114 1.57 -15.41 0.83
CA ILE A 114 2.24 -16.39 1.68
C ILE A 114 2.13 -15.87 3.10
N ASP A 115 1.36 -16.60 3.91
CA ASP A 115 1.27 -16.37 5.35
C ASP A 115 2.43 -17.08 6.05
N ASP A 116 2.90 -16.53 7.17
CA ASP A 116 3.90 -17.16 8.05
C ASP A 116 5.21 -17.51 7.30
N VAL A 117 5.84 -16.53 6.67
CA VAL A 117 7.11 -16.69 5.92
C VAL A 117 8.30 -16.96 6.85
N VAL A 118 8.16 -16.66 8.14
CA VAL A 118 9.14 -16.92 9.19
C VAL A 118 8.55 -17.90 10.19
N ASP A 119 9.08 -19.13 10.21
CA ASP A 119 8.85 -20.13 11.26
C ASP A 119 9.81 -19.94 12.45
#